data_AF-A0A2I0PMW9-F1
#
_entry.id   AF-A0A2I0PMW9-F1
#
_cell.length_a   1.000
_cell.length_b   1.000
_cell.length_c   1.000
_cell.angle_alpha   90.00
_cell.angle_beta   90.00
_cell.angle_gamma   90.00
#
_symmetry.space_group_name_H-M   'P 1'
#
loop_
_entity.id
_entity.type
_entity.pdbx_description
1 polymer ?
#
loop_
_entity_poly.entity_id
_entity_poly.type
_entity_poly.pdbx_seq_one_letter_code
_entity_poly.pdbx_strand_id
1 'polypeptide(L)' 'MLGRLKYSIKIGLLLAVLGGLVFFIWGIIDNEFLFSEVLNSSLMAILVFGSIGFILGLLIYGLEP' A
#
# COMPACT_ATOMS: atom_id res chain seq x y z
N MET A 1 3.07 19.34 -13.00
CA MET A 1 3.97 18.27 -12.50
C MET A 1 3.89 18.07 -10.98
N LEU A 2 4.00 19.13 -10.17
CA LEU A 2 3.93 19.03 -8.69
C LEU A 2 2.58 18.49 -8.18
N GLY A 3 1.46 18.89 -8.81
CA GLY A 3 0.11 18.38 -8.48
C GLY A 3 -0.03 16.87 -8.71
N ARG A 4 0.45 16.39 -9.87
CA ARG A 4 0.50 14.96 -10.21
C ARG A 4 1.26 14.13 -9.18
N LEU A 5 2.43 14.62 -8.77
CA LEU A 5 3.27 13.93 -7.78
C LEU A 5 2.55 13.84 -6.42
N LYS A 6 1.94 14.96 -5.98
CA LYS A 6 1.17 15.01 -4.72
C LYS A 6 -0.05 14.08 -4.75
N TYR A 7 -0.76 14.01 -5.87
CA TYR A 7 -1.88 13.07 -6.05
C TYR A 7 -1.40 11.63 -5.95
N SER A 8 -0.32 11.30 -6.65
CA SER A 8 0.25 9.95 -6.70
C SER A 8 0.75 9.48 -5.33
N ILE A 9 1.39 10.36 -4.57
CA ILE A 9 1.83 10.09 -3.20
C ILE A 9 0.64 9.79 -2.30
N LYS A 10 -0.47 10.53 -2.43
CA LYS A 10 -1.69 10.29 -1.63
C LYS A 10 -2.28 8.92 -1.93
N ILE A 11 -2.44 8.56 -3.20
CA ILE A 11 -2.97 7.25 -3.61
C ILE A 11 -2.04 6.14 -3.13
N GLY A 12 -0.73 6.31 -3.34
CA GLY A 12 0.29 5.36 -2.88
C GLY A 12 0.24 5.14 -1.37
N LEU A 13 0.22 6.20 -0.56
CA LEU A 13 0.10 6.08 0.90
C LEU A 13 -1.19 5.38 1.33
N LEU A 14 -2.32 5.71 0.69
CA LEU A 14 -3.60 5.12 1.01
C LEU A 14 -3.60 3.61 0.75
N LEU A 15 -3.09 3.19 -0.41
CA LEU A 15 -2.98 1.78 -0.76
C LEU A 15 -1.93 1.05 0.08
N ALA A 16 -0.82 1.68 0.41
CA ALA A 16 0.20 1.13 1.30
C ALA A 16 -0.40 0.79 2.68
N VAL A 17 -1.12 1.73 3.28
CA VAL A 17 -1.74 1.57 4.61
C VAL A 17 -2.81 0.49 4.58
N LEU A 18 -3.70 0.51 3.58
CA LEU A 18 -4.75 -0.51 3.44
C LEU A 18 -4.16 -1.91 3.22
N GLY A 19 -3.19 -2.03 2.31
CA GLY A 19 -2.52 -3.30 2.03
C GLY A 19 -1.81 -3.85 3.26
N GLY A 20 -1.06 -3.01 3.97
CA GLY A 20 -0.41 -3.39 5.22
C GLY A 20 -1.39 -3.84 6.30
N LEU A 21 -2.49 -3.10 6.50
CA LEU A 21 -3.53 -3.44 7.47
C LEU A 21 -4.21 -4.78 7.16
N VAL A 22 -4.54 -5.03 5.89
CA VAL A 22 -5.18 -6.29 5.48
C VAL A 22 -4.27 -7.48 5.77
N PHE A 23 -2.99 -7.40 5.41
CA PHE A 23 -2.03 -8.47 5.67
C PHE A 23 -1.74 -8.65 7.17
N PHE A 24 -1.74 -7.56 7.93
CA PHE A 24 -1.58 -7.61 9.38
C PHE A 24 -2.76 -8.32 10.04
N ILE A 25 -3.99 -7.89 9.72
CA ILE A 25 -5.21 -8.50 10.27
C ILE A 25 -5.29 -9.96 9.85
N TRP A 26 -5.01 -10.26 8.58
CA TRP A 26 -5.01 -11.64 8.08
C TRP A 26 -4.00 -12.51 8.84
N GLY A 27 -2.76 -12.05 8.99
CA GLY A 27 -1.72 -12.79 9.70
C GLY A 27 -1.99 -12.95 11.20
N ILE A 28 -2.74 -12.03 11.82
CA ILE A 28 -3.19 -12.20 13.22
C ILE A 28 -4.35 -13.19 13.33
N ILE A 29 -5.27 -13.20 12.36
CA ILE A 29 -6.37 -14.18 12.32
C ILE A 29 -5.81 -15.59 12.10
N ASP A 30 -4.79 -15.70 11.27
CA ASP A 30 -4.11 -16.94 10.95
C ASP A 30 -3.11 -17.29 12.08
N ASN A 31 -3.61 -18.02 13.09
CA ASN A 31 -2.88 -18.37 14.32
C ASN A 31 -1.63 -19.25 14.11
N GLU A 32 -1.29 -19.58 12.86
CA GLU A 32 -0.11 -20.37 12.52
C GLU A 32 1.17 -19.53 12.39
N PHE A 33 1.06 -18.20 12.24
CA PHE A 33 2.22 -17.34 12.03
C PHE A 33 2.81 -16.82 13.34
N LEU A 34 4.15 -16.82 13.43
CA LEU A 34 4.86 -16.06 14.44
C LEU A 34 4.62 -14.56 14.22
N PHE A 35 4.45 -13.78 15.29
CA PHE A 35 4.22 -12.33 15.20
C PHE A 35 5.26 -11.61 14.32
N SER A 36 6.52 -12.06 14.34
CA SER A 36 7.59 -11.53 13.48
C SER A 36 7.32 -11.73 11.99
N GLU A 37 6.71 -12.84 11.60
CA GLU A 37 6.37 -13.16 10.21
C GLU A 37 5.19 -12.32 9.74
N VAL A 38 4.17 -12.15 10.60
CA VAL A 38 3.04 -11.25 10.36
C VAL A 38 3.53 -9.82 10.14
N LEU A 39 4.43 -9.34 11.00
CA LEU A 39 5.00 -8.00 10.88
C LEU A 39 5.78 -7.83 9.57
N ASN A 40 6.59 -8.83 9.20
CA ASN A 40 7.38 -8.80 7.98
C ASN A 40 6.49 -8.81 6.72
N SER A 41 5.46 -9.67 6.69
CA SER A 41 4.51 -9.74 5.57
C SER A 41 3.74 -8.43 5.42
N SER A 42 3.33 -7.82 6.54
CA SER A 42 2.62 -6.54 6.57
C SER A 42 3.49 -5.39 6.05
N LEU A 43 4.77 -5.34 6.46
CA LEU A 43 5.73 -4.36 5.97
C LEU A 43 6.00 -4.53 4.47
N MET A 44 6.13 -5.77 4.00
CA MET A 44 6.30 -6.06 2.58
C MET A 44 5.05 -5.63 1.78
N ALA A 45 3.85 -5.87 2.31
CA ALA A 45 2.60 -5.38 1.71
C ALA A 45 2.55 -3.85 1.62
N ILE A 46 2.99 -3.11 2.65
CA ILE A 46 3.06 -1.64 2.61
C ILE A 46 3.93 -1.17 1.44
N LEU A 47 5.10 -1.77 1.23
CA LEU A 47 6.02 -1.39 0.15
C LEU A 47 5.44 -1.72 -1.23
N VAL A 48 4.86 -2.92 -1.38
CA VAL A 48 4.29 -3.39 -2.65
C VAL A 48 3.05 -2.58 -3.03
N PHE A 49 2.06 -2.48 -2.15
CA PHE A 49 0.84 -1.72 -2.43
C PHE A 49 1.11 -0.21 -2.51
N GLY A 50 2.08 0.31 -1.77
CA GLY A 50 2.50 1.70 -1.86
C GLY A 50 3.12 2.06 -3.21
N SER A 51 4.01 1.21 -3.73
CA SER A 51 4.62 1.41 -5.05
C SER A 51 3.60 1.24 -6.18
N ILE A 52 2.74 0.23 -6.12
CA ILE A 52 1.65 0.04 -7.08
C ILE A 52 0.69 1.25 -7.05
N GLY A 53 0.29 1.69 -5.86
CA GLY A 53 -0.61 2.82 -5.71
C GLY A 53 -0.03 4.14 -6.20
N PHE A 54 1.28 4.36 -5.99
CA PHE A 54 1.96 5.52 -6.54
C PHE A 54 1.94 5.52 -8.07
N ILE A 55 2.24 4.37 -8.71
CA ILE A 55 2.20 4.23 -10.16
C ILE A 55 0.77 4.45 -10.69
N LEU A 56 -0.23 3.85 -10.05
CA LEU A 56 -1.64 4.06 -10.39
C LEU A 56 -2.03 5.53 -10.29
N GLY A 57 -1.64 6.23 -9.23
CA GLY A 57 -1.93 7.65 -9.08
C GLY A 57 -1.29 8.51 -10.17
N LEU A 58 -0.10 8.15 -10.68
CA LEU A 58 0.52 8.84 -11.81
C LEU A 58 -0.30 8.66 -13.10
N LEU A 59 -0.84 7.46 -13.32
CA LEU A 59 -1.66 7.12 -14.49
C LEU A 59 -3.04 7.78 -14.42
N ILE A 60 -3.72 7.71 -13.27
CA ILE A 60 -5.06 8.26 -13.07
C ILE A 60 -5.07 9.79 -13.24
N TYR A 61 -4.08 10.49 -12.69
CA TYR A 61 -3.97 11.93 -12.89
C TYR A 61 -3.74 12.30 -14.37
N GLY A 62 -3.19 11.39 -15.18
CA GLY A 62 -3.08 11.59 -16.63
C GLY A 62 -4.39 11.37 -17.39
N LEU A 63 -5.40 10.80 -16.75
CA LEU A 63 -6.76 10.57 -17.27
C LEU A 63 -7.77 11.62 -16.77
N GLU A 64 -7.43 12.39 -15.73
CA GLU A 64 -8.23 13.53 -15.29
C GLU A 64 -8.14 14.65 -16.36
N PRO A 65 -9.29 15.09 -16.93
CA PRO A 65 -9.33 16.08 -18.02
C PRO A 65 -8.92 17.50 -17.58
#